data_AF-A0A955II76-F1
#
_entry.id   AF-A0A955II76-F1
#
_cell.length_a   1.000
_cell.length_b   1.000
_cell.length_c   1.000
_cell.angle_alpha   90.00
_cell.angle_beta   90.00
_cell.angle_gamma   90.00
#
_symmetry.space_group_name_H-M   'P 1'
#
loop_
_entity.id
_entity.type
_entity.pdbx_description
1 polymer ?
#
loop_
_entity_poly.entity_id
_entity_poly.type
_entity_poly.pdbx_seq_one_letter_code
_entity_poly.pdbx_strand_id
1 'polypeptide(L)' 'MSSDHATPPGLPTPGAQGPIDERAAQQAIEQVKDAYSRLRSEISKIIVGQDEVVDQTLMAILCRGHAVVVGVPG' A
#
# COMPACT_ATOMS: atom_id res chain seq x y z
N MET A 1 27.84 -42.57 -6.62
CA MET A 1 26.41 -42.32 -6.87
C MET A 1 26.15 -40.87 -6.51
N SER A 2 26.26 -40.00 -7.51
CA SER A 2 26.18 -38.54 -7.39
C SER A 2 24.73 -38.13 -7.15
N SER A 3 24.46 -37.49 -6.02
CA SER A 3 23.18 -36.84 -5.76
C SER A 3 23.18 -35.50 -6.49
N ASP A 4 22.67 -35.52 -7.72
CA ASP A 4 22.35 -34.33 -8.50
C ASP A 4 21.17 -33.61 -7.83
N HIS A 5 21.48 -32.61 -6.99
CA HIS A 5 20.49 -31.70 -6.45
C HIS A 5 20.20 -30.63 -7.52
N ALA A 6 19.18 -30.88 -8.35
CA ALA A 6 18.70 -29.91 -9.32
C ALA A 6 18.10 -28.69 -8.60
N THR A 7 18.85 -27.58 -8.59
CA THR A 7 18.36 -26.26 -8.15
C THR A 7 17.13 -25.86 -8.98
N PRO A 8 15.99 -25.47 -8.37
CA PRO A 8 14.84 -25.01 -9.13
C PRO A 8 15.16 -23.69 -9.84
N PRO A 9 14.75 -23.53 -11.11
CA PRO A 9 14.99 -22.29 -11.85
C PRO A 9 14.09 -21.17 -11.33
N GLY A 10 14.67 -19.99 -11.13
CA GLY A 10 13.92 -18.73 -11.21
C GLY A 10 13.33 -18.19 -9.92
N LEU A 11 14.12 -18.03 -8.86
CA LEU A 11 13.89 -16.88 -7.99
C LEU A 11 14.32 -15.62 -8.75
N PRO A 12 13.48 -14.59 -8.87
CA PRO A 12 13.91 -13.31 -9.40
C PRO A 12 15.06 -12.78 -8.54
N THR A 13 16.24 -12.63 -9.14
CA THR A 13 17.39 -12.02 -8.51
C THR A 13 17.01 -10.60 -8.06
N PRO A 14 17.13 -10.25 -6.76
CA PRO A 14 16.95 -8.88 -6.32
C PRO A 14 18.04 -8.02 -6.98
N GLY A 15 17.67 -7.18 -7.96
CA GLY A 15 18.65 -6.40 -8.70
C GLY A 15 18.22 -5.90 -10.08
N ALA A 16 17.08 -6.33 -10.62
CA ALA A 16 16.53 -5.75 -11.85
C ALA A 16 15.59 -4.57 -11.56
N GLN A 17 16.07 -3.54 -10.85
CA GLN A 17 15.42 -2.23 -10.79
C GLN A 17 16.06 -1.34 -11.85
N GLY A 18 15.33 -1.09 -12.95
CA GLY A 18 15.71 -0.07 -13.93
C GLY A 18 15.76 1.33 -13.29
N PRO A 19 16.23 2.36 -14.02
CA PRO A 19 16.29 3.73 -13.52
C PRO A 19 14.91 4.16 -13.01
N ILE A 20 14.85 4.63 -11.76
CA ILE A 20 13.64 5.23 -11.21
C ILE A 20 13.46 6.55 -11.96
N ASP A 21 12.44 6.66 -12.81
CA ASP A 21 12.08 7.94 -13.41
C ASP A 21 11.54 8.84 -12.30
N GLU A 22 12.37 9.79 -11.87
CA GLU A 22 12.08 10.72 -10.78
C GLU A 22 10.81 11.54 -11.05
N ARG A 23 10.52 11.87 -12.31
CA ARG A 23 9.30 12.60 -12.67
C ARG A 23 8.07 11.72 -12.54
N ALA A 24 8.15 10.49 -13.04
CA ALA A 24 7.05 9.53 -12.91
C ALA A 24 6.78 9.19 -11.45
N ALA A 25 7.82 9.01 -10.63
CA ALA A 25 7.71 8.79 -9.20
C ALA A 25 7.03 9.98 -8.49
N GLN A 26 7.45 11.21 -8.80
CA GLN A 26 6.85 12.41 -8.24
C GLN A 26 5.35 12.54 -8.62
N GLN A 27 5.00 12.23 -9.88
CA GLN A 27 3.61 12.24 -10.34
C GLN A 27 2.75 11.19 -9.63
N ALA A 28 3.28 9.97 -9.44
CA ALA A 28 2.58 8.92 -8.71
C ALA A 28 2.33 9.32 -7.25
N ILE A 29 3.31 9.95 -6.59
CA ILE A 29 3.18 10.46 -5.22
C ILE A 29 2.06 11.50 -5.14
N GLU A 30 2.02 12.47 -6.06
CA GLU A 30 0.98 13.50 -6.03
C GLU A 30 -0.42 12.91 -6.27
N GLN A 31 -0.55 11.95 -7.19
CA GLN A 31 -1.81 11.25 -7.43
C GLN A 31 -2.32 10.52 -6.17
N VAL A 32 -1.43 9.84 -5.45
CA VAL A 32 -1.78 9.14 -4.20
C VAL A 32 -2.20 10.15 -3.13
N LYS A 33 -1.47 11.25 -2.98
CA LYS A 33 -1.78 12.31 -2.01
C LYS A 33 -3.14 12.96 -2.30
N ASP A 34 -3.43 13.25 -3.56
CA ASP A 34 -4.73 13.79 -3.99
C ASP A 34 -5.87 12.81 -3.72
N ALA A 35 -5.68 11.53 -4.08
CA ALA A 35 -6.67 10.49 -3.84
C ALA A 35 -6.95 10.32 -2.33
N TYR A 36 -5.91 10.26 -1.51
CA TYR A 36 -6.00 10.16 -0.06
C TYR A 36 -6.75 11.37 0.53
N SER A 37 -6.38 12.60 0.14
CA SER A 37 -7.03 13.83 0.62
C SER A 37 -8.53 13.86 0.30
N ARG A 38 -8.91 13.48 -0.93
CA ARG A 38 -10.31 13.41 -1.36
C ARG A 38 -11.09 12.37 -0.55
N LEU A 39 -10.55 11.15 -0.42
CA LEU A 39 -11.17 10.08 0.35
C LEU A 39 -11.36 10.47 1.83
N ARG A 40 -10.30 11.01 2.46
CA ARG A 40 -10.36 11.45 3.86
C ARG A 40 -11.44 12.51 4.06
N SER A 41 -11.48 13.53 3.18
CA SER A 41 -12.49 14.59 3.24
C SER A 41 -13.92 14.06 3.17
N GLU A 42 -14.21 13.11 2.27
CA GLU A 42 -15.54 12.51 2.16
C GLU A 42 -15.92 11.68 3.39
N ILE A 43 -14.97 10.94 3.96
CA ILE A 43 -15.19 10.11 5.16
C ILE A 43 -15.44 10.99 6.39
N SER A 44 -14.69 12.09 6.55
CA SER A 44 -14.80 13.01 7.69
C SER A 44 -16.17 13.71 7.78
N LYS A 45 -17.00 13.67 6.73
CA LYS A 45 -18.38 14.19 6.77
C LYS A 45 -19.29 13.36 7.66
N ILE A 46 -18.96 12.09 7.88
CA ILE A 46 -19.79 11.12 8.61
C ILE A 46 -19.03 10.58 9.84
N ILE A 47 -17.74 10.29 9.70
CA ILE A 47 -16.92 9.74 10.78
C ILE A 47 -16.16 10.87 11.48
N VAL A 48 -16.48 11.11 12.75
CA VAL A 48 -15.89 12.18 13.56
C VAL A 48 -15.08 11.60 14.72
N GLY A 49 -13.91 12.17 14.99
CA GLY A 49 -13.07 11.78 16.13
C GLY A 49 -12.27 10.49 15.96
N GLN A 50 -12.26 9.90 14.76
CA GLN A 50 -11.56 8.64 14.44
C GLN A 50 -10.53 8.83 13.33
N ASP A 51 -9.79 9.94 13.33
CA ASP A 51 -8.81 10.27 12.28
C ASP A 51 -7.76 9.16 12.08
N GLU A 52 -7.21 8.62 13.17
CA GLU A 52 -6.16 7.60 13.09
C GLU A 52 -6.65 6.29 12.46
N VAL A 53 -7.87 5.85 12.80
CA VAL A 53 -8.46 4.62 12.21
C VAL A 53 -8.73 4.81 10.73
N VAL A 54 -9.21 5.98 10.33
CA VAL A 54 -9.44 6.33 8.91
C VAL A 54 -8.11 6.29 8.16
N ASP A 55 -7.06 6.88 8.70
CA ASP A 55 -5.73 6.91 8.10
C ASP A 55 -5.14 5.51 7.91
N GLN A 56 -5.21 4.67 8.94
CA GLN A 56 -4.74 3.29 8.89
C GLN A 56 -5.53 2.45 7.87
N THR A 57 -6.85 2.66 7.78
CA THR A 57 -7.72 1.95 6.84
C THR A 57 -7.39 2.35 5.39
N LEU A 58 -7.24 3.65 5.12
CA LEU A 58 -6.87 4.14 3.80
C LEU A 58 -5.46 3.67 3.40
N MET A 59 -4.51 3.65 4.34
CA MET A 59 -3.18 3.09 4.11
C MET A 59 -3.25 1.61 3.71
N ALA A 60 -4.05 0.81 4.43
CA ALA A 60 -4.23 -0.60 4.08
C ALA A 60 -4.79 -0.78 2.66
N ILE A 61 -5.80 0.00 2.27
CA ILE A 61 -6.39 -0.07 0.92
C ILE A 61 -5.37 0.31 -0.16
N LEU A 62 -4.67 1.45 0.01
CA LEU A 62 -3.74 1.97 -0.98
C LEU A 62 -2.50 1.07 -1.15
N CYS A 63 -2.05 0.43 -0.06
CA CYS A 63 -0.92 -0.49 -0.07
C CYS A 63 -1.31 -1.95 -0.36
N ARG A 64 -2.58 -2.23 -0.72
CA ARG A 64 -3.12 -3.59 -0.91
C ARG A 64 -2.95 -4.51 0.31
N GLY A 65 -2.92 -3.92 1.50
CA GLY A 65 -3.00 -4.61 2.77
C GLY A 65 -4.43 -4.93 3.17
N HIS A 66 -4.58 -5.43 4.39
CA HIS A 66 -5.88 -5.75 4.98
C HIS A 66 -5.98 -5.08 6.35
N ALA A 67 -7.18 -4.60 6.68
CA ALA A 67 -7.49 -4.04 7.99
C ALA A 67 -8.79 -4.65 8.51
N VAL A 68 -8.88 -4.82 9.81
CA VAL A 68 -10.11 -5.20 10.52
C VAL A 68 -10.39 -4.12 11.53
N VAL A 69 -11.55 -3.47 11.42
CA VAL A 69 -11.99 -2.45 12.36
C VAL A 69 -12.89 -3.11 13.40
N VAL A 70 -12.52 -3.00 14.66
CA VAL A 70 -13.30 -3.52 15.80
C VAL A 70 -13.68 -2.35 16.69
N GLY A 71 -14.95 -2.23 17.01
CA GLY A 71 -15.48 -1.21 17.90
C GLY A 71 -16.66 -1.74 18.69
N VAL A 72 -16.93 -1.11 19.83
CA VAL A 72 -18.18 -1.28 20.56
C VAL A 72 -19.24 -0.34 19.99
N PRO A 73 -20.54 -0.66 20.05
CA PRO A 73 -21.59 0.22 19.53
C PRO A 73 -21.60 1.55 20.31
N GLY A 74 -21.44 2.68 19.61
CA GLY A 74 -21.44 4.02 20.19
C GLY A 74 -20.58 5.00 19.40
#